data_AF-A0A354BMH1-F1
#
_entry.id   AF-A0A354BMH1-F1
#
_cell.length_a   1.000
_cell.length_b   1.000
_cell.length_c   1.000
_cell.angle_alpha   90.00
_cell.angle_beta   90.00
_cell.angle_gamma   90.00
#
_symmetry.space_group_name_H-M   'P 1'
#
loop_
_entity.id
_entity.type
_entity.pdbx_description
1 polymer ?
#
loop_
_entity_poly.entity_id
_entity_poly.type
_entity_poly.pdbx_seq_one_letter_code
_entity_poly.pdbx_strand_id
1 'polypeptide(L)'
;MTRMISRAAVLGLLVLLLVGTGCFQKRKPLVPLALDGEARPQAMTLTEQGTQAYQAQQFEEAKQYFEQAVTEAPKSGQAHYNYALALNALGDSAVARKHFLEAADLAPGDKVIWDSPALSPYGNPEDKNKKKPGLYTPRRSSFGSGMPGGY
;
A
#
# COMPACT_ATOMS: atom_id res chain seq x y z
N MET A 1 58.70 -20.40 15.46
CA MET A 1 57.63 -21.09 14.71
C MET A 1 56.38 -20.24 14.76
N THR A 2 56.22 -19.27 13.85
CA THR A 2 55.03 -18.41 13.79
C THR A 2 54.60 -18.37 12.33
N ARG A 3 53.61 -19.21 12.01
CA ARG A 3 53.18 -19.51 10.66
C ARG A 3 52.59 -18.26 10.01
N MET A 4 53.10 -17.96 8.83
CA MET A 4 52.51 -17.08 7.83
C MET A 4 51.07 -17.54 7.56
N ILE A 5 50.10 -16.93 8.26
CA ILE A 5 48.70 -17.01 7.86
C ILE A 5 48.63 -16.33 6.49
N SER A 6 48.40 -17.13 5.44
CA SER A 6 48.42 -16.67 4.05
C SER A 6 47.48 -15.48 3.89
N ARG A 7 47.99 -14.37 3.35
CA ARG A 7 47.21 -13.16 3.02
C ARG A 7 45.94 -13.48 2.20
N ALA A 8 45.98 -14.56 1.42
CA ALA A 8 44.84 -15.11 0.68
C ALA A 8 43.68 -15.60 1.58
N ALA A 9 43.98 -16.20 2.75
CA ALA A 9 42.97 -16.65 3.70
C ALA A 9 42.29 -15.47 4.41
N VAL A 10 43.05 -14.41 4.71
CA VAL A 10 42.51 -13.18 5.31
C VAL A 10 41.65 -12.41 4.30
N LEU A 11 42.06 -12.34 3.03
CA LEU A 11 41.28 -11.75 1.94
C LEU A 11 40.00 -12.54 1.64
N GLY A 12 40.06 -13.87 1.63
CA GLY A 12 38.88 -14.72 1.41
C GLY A 12 37.81 -14.55 2.50
N LEU A 13 38.22 -14.40 3.76
CA LEU A 13 37.31 -14.15 4.88
C LEU A 13 36.66 -12.75 4.80
N LEU A 14 37.40 -11.75 4.29
CA LEU A 14 36.92 -10.38 4.10
C LEU A 14 35.88 -10.27 2.98
N VAL A 15 36.03 -11.04 1.90
CA VAL A 15 35.07 -11.08 0.79
C VAL A 15 33.77 -11.78 1.18
N LEU A 16 33.83 -12.81 2.03
CA LEU A 16 32.64 -13.50 2.56
C LEU A 16 31.78 -12.62 3.48
N LEU A 17 32.38 -11.65 4.17
CA LEU A 17 31.64 -10.71 5.03
C LEU A 17 30.93 -9.58 4.27
N LEU A 18 31.31 -9.30 3.02
CA LEU A 18 30.72 -8.22 2.21
C LEU A 18 29.46 -8.62 1.45
N VAL A 19 29.08 -9.90 1.42
CA VAL A 19 27.88 -10.39 0.72
C VAL A 19 26.62 -10.35 1.61
N GLY A 20 26.78 -10.08 2.92
CA GLY A 20 25.70 -10.21 3.91
C GLY A 20 24.86 -8.97 4.20
N THR A 21 25.09 -7.82 3.56
CA THR A 21 24.29 -6.60 3.79
C THR A 21 23.15 -6.47 2.80
N GLY A 22 22.31 -7.51 2.74
CA GLY A 22 20.96 -7.35 2.21
C GLY A 22 20.23 -6.35 3.10
N CYS A 23 20.09 -5.11 2.66
CA CYS A 23 19.25 -4.12 3.31
C CYS A 23 17.81 -4.67 3.36
N PHE A 24 17.43 -5.31 4.46
CA PHE A 24 16.05 -5.40 4.90
C PHE A 24 15.60 -3.98 5.20
N GLN A 25 15.20 -3.26 4.14
CA GLN A 25 14.45 -2.03 4.30
C GLN A 25 13.25 -2.40 5.16
N LYS A 26 13.25 -1.92 6.42
CA LYS A 26 12.13 -2.05 7.35
C LYS A 26 10.91 -1.42 6.68
N ARG A 27 10.14 -2.21 5.94
CA ARG A 27 8.89 -1.74 5.34
C ARG A 27 7.98 -1.41 6.51
N LYS A 28 7.49 -0.16 6.56
CA LYS A 28 6.49 0.22 7.55
C LYS A 28 5.30 -0.74 7.38
N PRO A 29 4.84 -1.39 8.45
CA PRO A 29 3.69 -2.28 8.35
C PRO A 29 2.47 -1.46 7.93
N LEU A 30 1.73 -1.98 6.95
CA LEU A 30 0.44 -1.42 6.58
C LEU A 30 -0.53 -1.72 7.71
N VAL A 31 -1.13 -0.66 8.26
CA VAL A 31 -2.13 -0.76 9.33
C VAL A 31 -3.48 -0.30 8.78
N PRO A 32 -4.59 -0.95 9.18
CA PRO A 32 -5.93 -0.46 8.88
C PRO A 32 -6.14 0.98 9.38
N LEU A 33 -6.93 1.74 8.65
CA LEU A 33 -7.31 3.11 8.96
C LEU A 33 -8.72 3.15 9.54
N ALA A 34 -8.93 3.96 10.57
CA ALA A 34 -10.27 4.27 11.03
C ALA A 34 -11.01 5.06 9.94
N LEU A 35 -12.31 4.82 9.81
CA LEU A 35 -13.18 5.64 8.97
C LEU A 35 -13.38 7.00 9.64
N ASP A 36 -13.63 8.02 8.81
CA ASP A 36 -13.99 9.35 9.31
C ASP A 36 -15.35 9.35 10.02
N GLY A 37 -15.60 10.41 10.80
CA GLY A 37 -16.85 10.54 11.58
C GLY A 37 -18.10 10.77 10.74
N GLU A 38 -17.97 10.94 9.41
CA GLU A 38 -19.10 11.07 8.49
C GLU A 38 -19.59 9.70 7.98
N ALA A 39 -18.78 8.65 8.14
CA ALA A 39 -19.17 7.30 7.79
C ALA A 39 -20.34 6.79 8.64
N ARG A 40 -21.14 5.89 8.07
CA ARG A 40 -22.23 5.23 8.80
C ARG A 40 -21.66 4.49 10.03
N PRO A 41 -22.32 4.52 11.19
CA PRO A 41 -21.85 3.81 12.38
C PRO A 41 -21.57 2.32 12.13
N GLN A 42 -22.40 1.68 11.30
CA GLN A 42 -22.20 0.28 10.90
C GLN A 42 -20.89 0.05 10.16
N ALA A 43 -20.49 0.96 9.26
CA ALA A 43 -19.21 0.88 8.56
C ALA A 43 -18.02 1.00 9.53
N MET A 44 -18.15 1.86 10.54
CA MET A 44 -17.12 2.01 11.60
C MET A 44 -17.00 0.74 12.43
N THR A 45 -18.10 0.14 12.85
CA THR A 45 -18.11 -1.14 13.59
C THR A 45 -17.48 -2.27 12.76
N LEU A 46 -17.86 -2.40 11.49
CA LEU A 46 -17.28 -3.38 10.58
C LEU A 46 -15.77 -3.15 10.39
N THR A 47 -15.34 -1.89 10.32
CA THR A 47 -13.92 -1.55 10.24
C THR A 47 -13.17 -1.95 11.50
N GLU A 48 -13.73 -1.73 12.68
CA GLU A 48 -13.11 -2.13 13.94
C GLU A 48 -12.97 -3.66 14.01
N GLN A 49 -14.02 -4.40 13.67
CA GLN A 49 -14.00 -5.87 13.60
C GLN A 49 -12.95 -6.38 12.60
N GLY A 50 -12.92 -5.81 11.40
CA GLY A 50 -11.92 -6.13 10.38
C GLY A 50 -10.50 -5.79 10.84
N THR A 51 -10.33 -4.72 11.60
CA THR A 51 -9.03 -4.33 12.17
C THR A 51 -8.55 -5.35 13.20
N GLN A 52 -9.43 -5.80 14.09
CA GLN A 52 -9.12 -6.83 15.07
C GLN A 52 -8.75 -8.15 14.39
N ALA A 53 -9.53 -8.59 13.40
CA ALA A 53 -9.21 -9.78 12.60
C ALA A 53 -7.87 -9.65 11.85
N TYR A 54 -7.59 -8.47 11.27
CA TYR A 54 -6.34 -8.22 10.56
C TYR A 54 -5.12 -8.26 11.51
N GLN A 55 -5.23 -7.68 12.69
CA GLN A 55 -4.19 -7.72 13.72
C GLN A 55 -3.97 -9.15 14.23
N ALA A 56 -5.03 -9.96 14.32
CA ALA A 56 -4.97 -11.38 14.61
C ALA A 56 -4.47 -12.25 13.44
N GLN A 57 -4.09 -11.65 12.30
CA GLN A 57 -3.66 -12.32 11.07
C GLN A 57 -4.75 -13.21 10.42
N GLN A 58 -6.02 -13.01 10.80
CA GLN A 58 -7.19 -13.66 10.22
C GLN A 58 -7.61 -12.90 8.95
N PHE A 59 -6.76 -12.94 7.92
CA PHE A 59 -6.93 -12.06 6.75
C PHE A 59 -8.19 -12.32 5.94
N GLU A 60 -8.72 -13.56 5.92
CA GLU A 60 -9.99 -13.87 5.27
C GLU A 60 -11.19 -13.23 5.99
N GLU A 61 -11.25 -13.29 7.32
CA GLU A 61 -12.28 -12.59 8.10
C GLU A 61 -12.13 -11.08 7.96
N ALA A 62 -10.89 -10.56 8.04
CA ALA A 62 -10.62 -9.15 7.82
C ALA A 62 -11.13 -8.69 6.45
N LYS A 63 -10.92 -9.50 5.40
CA LYS A 63 -11.44 -9.23 4.05
C LYS A 63 -12.96 -9.11 4.07
N GLN A 64 -13.68 -10.04 4.70
CA GLN A 64 -15.15 -10.01 4.76
C GLN A 64 -15.69 -8.79 5.50
N TYR A 65 -15.10 -8.44 6.64
CA TYR A 65 -15.51 -7.26 7.41
C TYR A 65 -15.24 -5.97 6.63
N PHE A 66 -14.07 -5.85 6.00
CA PHE A 66 -13.74 -4.67 5.21
C PHE A 66 -14.55 -4.57 3.91
N GLU A 67 -14.91 -5.67 3.28
CA GLU A 67 -15.82 -5.69 2.13
C GLU A 67 -17.21 -5.14 2.50
N GLN A 68 -17.74 -5.55 3.65
CA GLN A 68 -18.99 -4.99 4.17
C GLN A 68 -18.83 -3.51 4.53
N ALA A 69 -17.70 -3.10 5.11
CA ALA A 69 -17.43 -1.69 5.39
C ALA A 69 -17.41 -0.84 4.10
N VAL A 70 -16.83 -1.36 3.01
CA VAL A 70 -16.89 -0.74 1.67
C VAL A 70 -18.32 -0.67 1.16
N THR A 71 -19.13 -1.71 1.38
CA THR A 71 -20.55 -1.72 0.99
C THR A 71 -21.35 -0.64 1.73
N GLU A 72 -21.08 -0.42 3.01
CA GLU A 72 -21.74 0.62 3.82
C GLU A 72 -21.22 2.03 3.56
N ALA A 73 -19.93 2.17 3.23
CA ALA A 73 -19.26 3.44 2.97
C ALA A 73 -18.49 3.41 1.63
N PRO A 74 -19.18 3.31 0.47
CA PRO A 74 -18.53 3.14 -0.83
C PRO A 74 -17.77 4.38 -1.34
N LYS A 75 -17.85 5.50 -0.60
CA LYS A 75 -17.12 6.74 -0.89
C LYS A 75 -16.00 7.01 0.12
N SER A 76 -15.77 6.11 1.08
CA SER A 76 -14.68 6.25 2.04
C SER A 76 -13.39 5.69 1.47
N GLY A 77 -12.39 6.56 1.30
CA GLY A 77 -11.06 6.12 0.87
C GLY A 77 -10.43 5.14 1.87
N GLN A 78 -10.66 5.34 3.17
CA GLN A 78 -10.17 4.48 4.24
C GLN A 78 -10.79 3.08 4.17
N ALA A 79 -12.09 2.96 3.89
CA ALA A 79 -12.74 1.66 3.70
C ALA A 79 -12.13 0.88 2.52
N HIS A 80 -11.95 1.55 1.37
CA HIS A 80 -11.31 0.94 0.20
C HIS A 80 -9.85 0.53 0.48
N TYR A 81 -9.09 1.38 1.20
CA TYR A 81 -7.73 1.07 1.61
C TYR A 81 -7.67 -0.16 2.53
N ASN A 82 -8.55 -0.26 3.52
CA ASN A 82 -8.58 -1.39 4.45
C ASN A 82 -8.88 -2.71 3.75
N TYR A 83 -9.86 -2.71 2.85
CA TYR A 83 -10.16 -3.89 2.04
C TYR A 83 -8.97 -4.29 1.16
N ALA A 84 -8.28 -3.31 0.57
CA ALA A 84 -7.05 -3.53 -0.18
C ALA A 84 -5.92 -4.14 0.69
N LEU A 85 -5.82 -3.77 1.97
CA LEU A 85 -4.84 -4.37 2.89
C LEU A 85 -5.07 -5.87 3.07
N ALA A 86 -6.32 -6.27 3.36
CA ALA A 86 -6.66 -7.67 3.56
C ALA A 86 -6.42 -8.48 2.29
N LEU A 87 -6.86 -7.98 1.13
CA LEU A 87 -6.59 -8.60 -0.18
C LEU A 87 -5.08 -8.73 -0.44
N ASN A 88 -4.29 -7.71 -0.12
CA ASN A 88 -2.85 -7.75 -0.30
C ASN A 88 -2.18 -8.78 0.63
N ALA A 89 -2.65 -8.90 1.87
CA ALA A 89 -2.18 -9.90 2.82
C ALA A 89 -2.48 -11.34 2.36
N LEU A 90 -3.61 -11.53 1.65
CA LEU A 90 -4.00 -12.80 1.05
C LEU A 90 -3.29 -13.11 -0.28
N GLY A 91 -2.55 -12.15 -0.84
CA GLY A 91 -1.85 -12.31 -2.12
C GLY A 91 -2.66 -11.90 -3.36
N ASP A 92 -3.88 -11.39 -3.18
CA ASP A 92 -4.74 -10.87 -4.25
C ASP A 92 -4.31 -9.48 -4.72
N SER A 93 -3.01 -9.31 -5.03
CA SER A 93 -2.39 -8.02 -5.31
C SER A 93 -3.00 -7.27 -6.50
N ALA A 94 -3.60 -7.98 -7.46
CA ALA A 94 -4.28 -7.37 -8.60
C ALA A 94 -5.58 -6.67 -8.20
N VAL A 95 -6.38 -7.29 -7.32
CA VAL A 95 -7.64 -6.71 -6.81
C VAL A 95 -7.32 -5.65 -5.77
N ALA A 96 -6.38 -5.92 -4.86
CA ALA A 96 -5.90 -4.96 -3.88
C ALA A 96 -5.47 -3.65 -4.52
N ARG A 97 -4.69 -3.71 -5.61
CA ARG A 97 -4.26 -2.53 -6.37
C ARG A 97 -5.42 -1.66 -6.83
N LYS A 98 -6.51 -2.24 -7.34
CA LYS A 98 -7.69 -1.49 -7.78
C LYS A 98 -8.30 -0.71 -6.61
N HIS A 99 -8.44 -1.35 -5.46
CA HIS A 99 -8.98 -0.70 -4.26
C HIS A 99 -8.02 0.34 -3.65
N PHE A 100 -6.71 0.13 -3.72
CA PHE A 100 -5.75 1.17 -3.34
C PHE A 100 -5.85 2.41 -4.23
N LEU A 101 -6.03 2.24 -5.55
CA LEU A 101 -6.21 3.36 -6.47
C LEU A 101 -7.52 4.10 -6.21
N GLU A 102 -8.62 3.37 -5.99
CA GLU A 102 -9.91 3.98 -5.62
C GLU A 102 -9.80 4.75 -4.29
N ALA A 103 -9.11 4.18 -3.29
CA ALA A 103 -8.85 4.86 -2.02
C ALA A 103 -8.13 6.20 -2.23
N ALA A 104 -7.13 6.21 -3.12
CA ALA A 104 -6.35 7.40 -3.45
C ALA A 104 -7.16 8.44 -4.25
N ASP A 105 -8.10 8.00 -5.09
CA ASP A 105 -9.05 8.89 -5.80
C ASP A 105 -10.06 9.55 -4.84
N LEU A 106 -10.56 8.79 -3.87
CA LEU A 106 -11.54 9.26 -2.89
C LEU A 106 -10.91 10.19 -1.85
N ALA A 107 -9.65 9.93 -1.47
CA ALA A 107 -8.92 10.68 -0.45
C ALA A 107 -7.54 11.16 -0.96
N PRO A 108 -7.50 12.07 -1.96
CA PRO A 108 -6.26 12.49 -2.60
C PRO A 108 -5.28 13.22 -1.65
N GLY A 109 -5.76 13.78 -0.54
CA GLY A 109 -4.92 14.42 0.49
C GLY A 109 -4.39 13.49 1.57
N ASP A 110 -4.85 12.22 1.62
CA ASP A 110 -4.43 11.27 2.65
C ASP A 110 -3.07 10.68 2.29
N LYS A 111 -2.03 11.19 2.96
CA LYS A 111 -0.65 10.73 2.76
C LYS A 111 -0.47 9.26 3.11
N VAL A 112 -1.23 8.70 4.05
CA VAL A 112 -1.10 7.29 4.44
C VAL A 112 -1.52 6.39 3.30
N ILE A 113 -2.63 6.73 2.64
CA ILE A 113 -3.10 6.02 1.45
C ILE A 113 -2.05 6.11 0.34
N TRP A 114 -1.52 7.30 0.04
CA TRP A 114 -0.51 7.49 -1.01
C TRP A 114 0.85 6.85 -0.73
N ASP A 115 1.26 6.78 0.53
CA ASP A 115 2.54 6.17 0.95
C ASP A 115 2.49 4.64 0.96
N SER A 116 1.33 4.05 0.66
CA SER A 116 1.15 2.60 0.53
C SER A 116 2.13 2.00 -0.48
N PRO A 117 2.84 0.88 -0.17
CA PRO A 117 3.75 0.23 -1.10
C PRO A 117 3.11 -0.13 -2.45
N ALA A 118 1.82 -0.48 -2.44
CA ALA A 118 1.05 -0.79 -3.65
C ALA A 118 0.92 0.41 -4.61
N LEU A 119 0.98 1.64 -4.08
CA LEU A 119 0.89 2.88 -4.85
C LEU A 119 2.25 3.53 -5.15
N SER A 120 3.34 2.99 -4.60
CA SER A 120 4.71 3.49 -4.80
C SER A 120 5.11 3.76 -6.26
N PRO A 121 4.71 2.93 -7.25
CA PRO A 121 4.98 3.20 -8.66
C PRO A 121 4.27 4.43 -9.23
N TYR A 122 3.09 4.78 -8.71
CA TYR A 122 2.26 5.87 -9.22
C TYR A 122 2.62 7.22 -8.58
N GLY A 123 3.05 7.21 -7.31
CA GLY A 123 3.45 8.40 -6.56
C GLY A 123 2.27 9.30 -6.17
N ASN A 124 2.45 10.10 -5.11
CA ASN A 124 1.45 11.05 -4.64
C ASN A 124 1.40 12.29 -5.58
N PRO A 125 0.29 12.58 -6.26
CA PRO A 125 0.15 13.74 -7.14
C PRO A 125 0.23 15.08 -6.40
N GLU A 126 0.01 15.10 -5.08
CA GLU A 126 0.12 16.30 -4.24
C GLU A 126 1.54 16.55 -3.70
N ASP A 127 2.49 15.61 -3.92
CA ASP A 127 3.89 15.76 -3.51
C ASP A 127 4.63 16.71 -4.47
N LYS A 128 4.62 18.01 -4.14
CA LYS A 128 5.27 19.09 -4.90
C LYS A 128 6.78 18.91 -5.08
N ASN A 129 7.42 18.01 -4.31
CA ASN A 129 8.88 17.84 -4.29
C ASN A 129 9.40 16.62 -5.05
N LYS A 130 8.55 15.80 -5.69
CA LYS A 130 9.00 14.59 -6.42
C LYS A 130 8.78 14.68 -7.93
N LYS A 131 9.88 14.79 -8.67
CA LYS A 131 9.94 14.59 -10.14
C LYS A 131 9.87 13.09 -10.46
N LYS A 132 8.70 12.45 -10.35
CA LYS A 132 8.52 11.05 -10.81
C LYS A 132 7.90 11.02 -12.22
N PRO A 133 8.48 10.28 -13.18
CA PRO A 133 7.81 10.00 -14.45
C PRO A 133 6.66 9.01 -14.19
N GLY A 134 5.44 9.35 -14.64
CA GLY A 134 4.25 8.51 -14.48
C GLY A 134 3.23 8.99 -13.45
N LEU A 135 3.07 10.32 -13.30
CA LEU A 135 2.05 10.93 -12.44
C LEU A 135 0.70 10.21 -12.60
N TYR A 136 0.17 9.70 -11.49
CA TYR A 136 -1.22 9.27 -11.45
C TYR A 136 -2.13 10.44 -11.82
N THR A 137 -3.02 10.24 -12.80
CA THR A 137 -4.09 11.18 -13.12
C THR A 137 -5.36 10.71 -12.41
N PRO A 138 -5.83 11.44 -11.37
CA PRO A 138 -7.06 11.08 -10.68
C PRO A 138 -8.24 11.03 -11.63
N ARG A 139 -9.21 10.17 -11.35
CA ARG A 139 -10.44 10.07 -12.17
C ARG A 139 -11.34 11.32 -12.09
N ARG A 140 -10.95 12.34 -11.31
CA ARG A 140 -11.70 13.60 -11.17
C ARG A 140 -11.66 14.42 -12.45
N SER A 141 -12.72 14.22 -13.22
CA SER A 141 -13.28 15.15 -14.21
C SER A 141 -12.48 15.30 -15.50
N SER A 142 -12.72 14.37 -16.42
CA SER A 142 -12.76 14.72 -17.85
C SER A 142 -13.97 15.67 -18.06
N PHE A 143 -13.84 16.93 -17.64
CA PHE A 143 -14.64 17.99 -18.23
C PHE A 143 -14.08 18.21 -19.63
N GLY A 144 -14.82 17.74 -20.63
CA GLY A 144 -14.73 18.06 -22.06
C GLY A 144 -13.37 18.52 -22.60
N SER A 145 -12.61 17.59 -23.17
CA SER A 145 -11.71 17.92 -24.29
C SER A 145 -11.83 16.80 -25.29
N GLY A 146 -12.49 17.10 -26.41
CA GLY A 146 -12.96 16.14 -27.39
C GLY A 146 -11.89 15.17 -27.87
N MET A 147 -12.29 13.90 -27.99
CA MET A 147 -11.60 12.97 -28.87
C MET A 147 -11.92 13.38 -30.32
N PRO A 148 -10.92 13.63 -31.19
CA PRO A 148 -11.17 13.54 -32.62
C PRO A 148 -11.32 12.05 -32.94
N GLY A 149 -12.54 11.65 -33.31
CA GLY A 149 -12.83 10.33 -33.82
C GLY A 149 -12.00 10.05 -35.07
N GLY A 150 -11.27 8.95 -35.05
CA GLY A 150 -10.68 8.36 -36.25
C GLY A 150 -11.66 7.39 -36.87
N TYR A 151 -12.14 7.73 -38.06
CA TYR A 151 -12.46 6.80 -39.14
C TYR A 151 -11.73 7.29 -40.38
#